data_AF-A0A6B3H2X0-F1
#
_entry.id   AF-A0A6B3H2X0-F1
#
_cell.length_a   1.000
_cell.length_b   1.000
_cell.length_c   1.000
_cell.angle_alpha   90.00
_cell.angle_beta   90.00
_cell.angle_gamma   90.00
#
_symmetry.space_group_name_H-M   'P 1'
#
loop_
_entity.id
_entity.type
_entity.pdbx_description
1 polymer ?
#
loop_
_entity_poly.entity_id
_entity_poly.type
_entity_poly.pdbx_seq_one_letter_code
_entity_poly.pdbx_strand_id
1 'polypeptide(L)'
;FDHRHIFIDPTPDAATSYAERRRLFDLPRSSWADYDTGLLSAGGGIHARSAKSIPLNNHIREALGIDASVGKMTPADLMQTILRAPVDLVWNGGIGTYIKAVSESNADVGDKANDAIRVNGEDLRAKVVGEGGNLGATQLGRIEFARNGGRINTDAIDNSAGVDTSDHEVNI
;
A
#
# COMPACT_ATOMS: atom_id res chain seq x y z
N PHE A 1 -3.89 -1.98 -2.29
CA PHE A 1 -5.05 -1.45 -3.04
C PHE A 1 -4.58 -0.92 -4.38
N ASP A 2 -5.46 -0.74 -5.35
CA ASP A 2 -5.16 -0.09 -6.64
C ASP A 2 -6.17 1.04 -6.96
N HIS A 3 -6.28 1.44 -8.22
CA HIS A 3 -7.23 2.46 -8.67
C HIS A 3 -8.69 2.00 -8.68
N ARG A 4 -8.97 0.69 -8.57
CA ARG A 4 -10.31 0.08 -8.64
C ARG A 4 -10.75 -0.55 -7.33
N HIS A 5 -9.85 -1.23 -6.62
CA HIS A 5 -10.17 -2.12 -5.52
C HIS A 5 -9.20 -1.98 -4.33
N ILE A 6 -9.74 -2.23 -3.15
CA ILE A 6 -9.01 -2.46 -1.91
C ILE A 6 -9.06 -3.96 -1.64
N PHE A 7 -7.94 -4.64 -1.85
CA PHE A 7 -7.74 -6.05 -1.55
C PHE A 7 -7.19 -6.17 -0.13
N ILE A 8 -7.83 -6.96 0.73
CA ILE A 8 -7.38 -7.26 2.10
C ILE A 8 -7.50 -8.76 2.33
N ASP A 9 -6.40 -9.36 2.78
CA ASP A 9 -6.35 -10.75 3.20
C ASP A 9 -5.67 -10.79 4.58
N PRO A 10 -6.42 -11.00 5.68
CA PRO A 10 -5.88 -10.91 7.04
C PRO A 10 -4.76 -11.90 7.35
N THR A 11 -4.87 -13.14 6.87
CA THR A 11 -3.91 -14.22 7.14
C THR A 11 -3.69 -15.08 5.89
N PRO A 12 -3.06 -14.53 4.83
CA PRO A 12 -2.90 -15.20 3.55
C PRO A 12 -1.97 -16.42 3.66
N ASP A 13 -2.28 -17.48 2.92
CA ASP A 13 -1.31 -18.55 2.66
C ASP A 13 -0.39 -18.14 1.50
N ALA A 14 0.89 -17.92 1.80
CA ALA A 14 1.83 -17.34 0.84
C ALA A 14 1.97 -18.17 -0.45
N ALA A 15 1.99 -19.50 -0.35
CA ALA A 15 2.15 -20.39 -1.49
C ALA A 15 0.92 -20.33 -2.42
N THR A 16 -0.28 -20.45 -1.83
CA THR A 16 -1.56 -20.37 -2.55
C THR A 16 -1.77 -19.01 -3.18
N SER A 17 -1.57 -17.92 -2.41
CA SER A 17 -1.74 -16.56 -2.92
C SER A 17 -0.74 -16.21 -4.02
N TYR A 18 0.49 -16.75 -3.97
CA TYR A 18 1.47 -16.55 -5.05
C TYR A 18 1.02 -17.21 -6.35
N ALA A 19 0.59 -18.48 -6.29
CA ALA A 19 0.12 -19.20 -7.48
C ALA A 19 -1.06 -18.48 -8.14
N GLU A 20 -2.00 -17.97 -7.34
CA GLU A 20 -3.14 -17.22 -7.86
C GLU A 20 -2.75 -15.86 -8.44
N ARG A 21 -1.85 -15.11 -7.80
CA ARG A 21 -1.32 -13.86 -8.36
C ARG A 21 -0.55 -14.09 -9.65
N ARG A 22 0.15 -15.22 -9.79
CA ARG A 22 0.81 -15.61 -11.03
C ARG A 22 -0.20 -15.87 -12.14
N ARG A 23 -1.28 -16.61 -11.84
CA ARG A 23 -2.39 -16.83 -12.78
C ARG A 23 -2.98 -15.50 -13.25
N LEU A 24 -3.22 -14.55 -12.34
CA LEU A 24 -3.72 -13.21 -12.70
C LEU A 24 -2.75 -12.41 -13.57
N PHE A 25 -1.45 -12.53 -13.32
CA PHE A 25 -0.42 -11.88 -14.12
C PHE A 25 -0.39 -12.41 -15.55
N ASP A 26 -0.58 -13.72 -15.75
CA ASP A 26 -0.56 -14.36 -17.07
C ASP A 26 -1.87 -14.13 -17.88
N LEU A 27 -2.88 -13.46 -17.31
CA LEU A 27 -4.10 -13.06 -18.05
C LEU A 27 -3.82 -11.86 -18.99
N PRO A 28 -4.43 -11.81 -20.19
CA PRO A 28 -4.26 -10.67 -21.11
C PRO A 28 -4.67 -9.32 -20.51
N ARG A 29 -5.68 -9.32 -19.64
CA ARG A 29 -6.10 -8.21 -18.79
C ARG A 29 -6.60 -8.79 -17.48
N SER A 30 -6.17 -8.21 -16.37
CA SER A 30 -6.60 -8.63 -15.05
C SER A 30 -6.86 -7.43 -14.14
N SER A 31 -7.57 -7.72 -13.06
CA SER A 31 -7.84 -6.84 -11.93
C SER A 31 -8.01 -7.69 -10.68
N TRP A 32 -8.07 -7.05 -9.52
CA TRP A 32 -8.41 -7.78 -8.29
C TRP A 32 -9.79 -8.47 -8.35
N ALA A 33 -10.73 -8.02 -9.19
CA ALA A 33 -12.02 -8.69 -9.34
C ALA A 33 -11.91 -10.08 -9.99
N ASP A 34 -10.78 -10.39 -10.64
CA ASP A 34 -10.52 -11.68 -11.27
C ASP A 34 -9.87 -12.69 -10.31
N TYR A 35 -9.47 -12.25 -9.11
CA TYR A 35 -8.87 -13.10 -8.07
C TYR A 35 -9.90 -14.07 -7.51
N ASP A 36 -9.54 -15.35 -7.36
CA ASP A 36 -10.41 -16.34 -6.73
C ASP A 36 -10.56 -16.05 -5.23
N THR A 37 -11.70 -15.45 -4.86
CA THR A 37 -12.00 -15.09 -3.48
C THR A 37 -12.15 -16.29 -2.55
N GLY A 38 -12.32 -17.51 -3.08
CA GLY A 38 -12.33 -18.74 -2.30
C GLY A 38 -10.97 -19.07 -1.66
N LEU A 39 -9.89 -18.43 -2.14
CA LEU A 39 -8.53 -18.59 -1.62
C LEU A 39 -8.16 -17.55 -0.55
N LEU A 40 -9.04 -16.57 -0.28
CA LEU A 40 -8.82 -15.57 0.76
C LEU A 40 -8.96 -16.20 2.14
N SER A 41 -8.20 -15.70 3.11
CA SER A 41 -8.37 -16.14 4.50
C SER A 41 -9.72 -15.70 5.07
N ALA A 42 -10.05 -16.22 6.26
CA ALA A 42 -11.25 -15.79 6.99
C ALA A 42 -11.29 -14.26 7.14
N GLY A 43 -12.41 -13.67 6.71
CA GLY A 43 -12.62 -12.22 6.73
C GLY A 43 -11.91 -11.44 5.61
N GLY A 44 -11.17 -12.09 4.71
CA GLY A 44 -10.59 -11.47 3.53
C GLY A 44 -11.65 -10.99 2.54
N GLY A 45 -11.28 -10.02 1.72
CA GLY A 45 -12.21 -9.41 0.78
C GLY A 45 -11.56 -8.48 -0.23
N ILE A 46 -12.29 -8.28 -1.33
CA ILE A 46 -11.94 -7.36 -2.40
C ILE A 46 -13.07 -6.34 -2.49
N HIS A 47 -12.78 -5.10 -2.16
CA HIS A 47 -13.77 -4.04 -2.01
C HIS A 47 -13.61 -2.99 -3.11
N ALA A 48 -14.69 -2.58 -3.75
CA ALA A 48 -14.64 -1.51 -4.74
C ALA A 48 -14.24 -0.18 -4.08
N ARG A 49 -13.24 0.51 -4.65
CA ARG A 49 -12.79 1.83 -4.18
C ARG A 49 -13.87 2.91 -4.37
N SER A 50 -14.86 2.66 -5.23
CA SER A 50 -16.03 3.52 -5.45
C SER A 50 -17.17 3.29 -4.45
N ALA A 51 -17.06 2.30 -3.55
CA ALA A 51 -18.09 2.04 -2.55
C ALA A 51 -18.27 3.25 -1.61
N LYS A 52 -19.50 3.52 -1.18
CA LYS A 52 -19.77 4.58 -0.19
C LYS A 52 -19.17 4.25 1.18
N SER A 53 -19.14 2.97 1.54
CA SER A 53 -18.58 2.47 2.79
C SER A 53 -18.25 0.99 2.66
N ILE A 54 -17.26 0.53 3.41
CA ILE A 54 -16.80 -0.85 3.49
C ILE A 54 -17.04 -1.33 4.92
N PRO A 55 -17.87 -2.39 5.12
CA PRO A 55 -18.04 -3.00 6.43
C PRO A 55 -16.77 -3.70 6.87
N LEU A 56 -16.43 -3.61 8.15
CA LEU A 56 -15.26 -4.25 8.73
C LEU A 56 -15.70 -5.41 9.61
N ASN A 57 -15.06 -6.56 9.42
CA ASN A 57 -15.17 -7.71 10.31
C ASN A 57 -14.01 -7.71 11.34
N ASN A 58 -14.05 -8.64 12.31
CA ASN A 58 -13.02 -8.74 13.35
C ASN A 58 -11.63 -9.01 12.78
N HIS A 59 -11.51 -9.88 11.77
CA HIS A 59 -10.21 -10.24 11.18
C HIS A 59 -9.51 -9.05 10.52
N ILE A 60 -10.25 -8.25 9.73
CA ILE A 60 -9.71 -7.04 9.10
C ILE A 60 -9.30 -6.02 10.16
N ARG A 61 -10.12 -5.84 11.21
CA ARG A 61 -9.79 -4.90 12.29
C ARG A 61 -8.51 -5.29 13.01
N GLU A 62 -8.37 -6.55 13.36
CA GLU A 62 -7.17 -7.07 14.03
C GLU A 62 -5.93 -6.91 13.14
N ALA A 63 -6.00 -7.34 11.88
CA ALA A 63 -4.87 -7.27 10.94
C ALA A 63 -4.39 -5.83 10.67
N LEU A 64 -5.29 -4.86 10.66
CA LEU A 64 -4.96 -3.45 10.41
C LEU A 64 -4.77 -2.62 11.70
N GLY A 65 -4.97 -3.22 12.88
CA GLY A 65 -4.90 -2.53 14.16
C GLY A 65 -5.95 -1.43 14.32
N ILE A 66 -7.21 -1.74 13.94
CA ILE A 66 -8.38 -0.86 14.04
C ILE A 66 -9.15 -1.19 15.32
N ASP A 67 -9.67 -0.16 15.99
CA ASP A 67 -10.51 -0.32 17.19
C ASP A 67 -11.74 -1.21 16.94
N ALA A 68 -12.04 -2.09 17.90
CA ALA A 68 -13.11 -3.09 17.80
C ALA A 68 -14.52 -2.49 17.61
N SER A 69 -14.75 -1.25 18.05
CA SER A 69 -16.02 -0.54 17.89
C SER A 69 -16.29 -0.06 16.46
N VAL A 70 -15.26 -0.01 15.61
CA VAL A 70 -15.38 0.51 14.24
C VAL A 70 -15.98 -0.55 13.31
N GLY A 71 -17.26 -0.42 13.02
CA GLY A 71 -17.99 -1.37 12.16
C GLY A 71 -17.82 -1.16 10.65
N LYS A 72 -17.41 0.03 10.20
CA LYS A 72 -17.27 0.37 8.77
C LYS A 72 -16.40 1.61 8.57
N MET A 73 -15.82 1.76 7.38
CA MET A 73 -15.03 2.93 6.97
C MET A 73 -15.40 3.40 5.56
N THR A 74 -15.02 4.61 5.18
CA THR A 74 -14.98 4.96 3.75
C THR A 74 -13.74 4.32 3.10
N PRO A 75 -13.70 4.15 1.76
CA PRO A 75 -12.50 3.67 1.10
C PRO A 75 -11.26 4.52 1.37
N ALA A 76 -11.41 5.85 1.45
CA ALA A 76 -10.31 6.77 1.75
C ALA A 76 -9.72 6.50 3.15
N ASP A 77 -10.57 6.43 4.17
CA ASP A 77 -10.15 6.15 5.55
C ASP A 77 -9.49 4.77 5.67
N LEU A 78 -10.03 3.77 4.97
CA LEU A 78 -9.46 2.42 4.97
C LEU A 78 -8.09 2.40 4.29
N MET A 79 -7.89 3.12 3.18
CA MET A 79 -6.56 3.24 2.54
C MET A 79 -5.55 3.94 3.44
N GLN A 80 -5.92 5.03 4.11
CA GLN A 80 -5.04 5.67 5.12
C GLN A 80 -4.71 4.71 6.27
N THR A 81 -5.70 3.91 6.70
CA THR A 81 -5.51 2.92 7.76
C THR A 81 -4.57 1.80 7.34
N ILE A 82 -4.65 1.33 6.09
CA ILE A 82 -3.72 0.36 5.52
C ILE A 82 -2.29 0.92 5.51
N LEU A 83 -2.10 2.18 5.10
CA LEU A 83 -0.77 2.82 5.13
C LEU A 83 -0.19 2.92 6.55
N ARG A 84 -1.06 3.10 7.55
CA ARG A 84 -0.70 3.19 8.97
C ARG A 84 -0.81 1.85 9.70
N ALA A 85 -0.96 0.71 9.00
CA ALA A 85 -1.11 -0.58 9.65
C ALA A 85 0.17 -1.00 10.39
N PRO A 86 0.09 -1.77 11.48
CA PRO A 86 1.25 -2.22 12.26
C PRO A 86 1.90 -3.43 11.57
N VAL A 87 2.57 -3.20 10.45
CA VAL A 87 3.15 -4.26 9.59
C VAL A 87 4.68 -4.20 9.56
N ASP A 88 5.32 -5.26 9.11
CA ASP A 88 6.78 -5.23 8.92
C ASP A 88 7.16 -4.37 7.70
N LEU A 89 6.37 -4.44 6.62
CA LEU A 89 6.66 -3.77 5.35
C LEU A 89 5.43 -3.08 4.77
N VAL A 90 5.58 -1.81 4.41
CA VAL A 90 4.73 -1.13 3.44
C VAL A 90 5.47 -1.07 2.11
N TRP A 91 4.89 -1.65 1.07
CA TRP A 91 5.43 -1.57 -0.29
C TRP A 91 4.60 -0.62 -1.14
N ASN A 92 5.17 0.52 -1.51
CA ASN A 92 4.51 1.49 -2.37
C ASN A 92 4.88 1.21 -3.84
N GLY A 93 3.99 0.54 -4.58
CA GLY A 93 4.08 0.39 -6.03
C GLY A 93 3.07 1.27 -6.80
N GLY A 94 2.51 2.29 -6.15
CA GLY A 94 1.48 3.16 -6.72
C GLY A 94 2.05 4.36 -7.47
N ILE A 95 1.15 5.16 -8.04
CA ILE A 95 1.49 6.44 -8.67
C ILE A 95 1.11 7.58 -7.73
N GLY A 96 2.09 8.44 -7.43
CA GLY A 96 1.92 9.64 -6.64
C GLY A 96 2.48 9.52 -5.22
N THR A 97 2.29 10.57 -4.43
CA THR A 97 2.95 10.75 -3.14
C THR A 97 1.97 10.52 -2.00
N TYR A 98 2.19 9.42 -1.26
CA TYR A 98 1.32 8.90 -0.21
C TYR A 98 1.80 9.28 1.20
N ILE A 99 3.07 9.65 1.34
CA ILE A 99 3.69 9.97 2.63
C ILE A 99 4.30 11.38 2.54
N LYS A 100 4.00 12.23 3.51
CA LYS A 100 4.64 13.55 3.70
C LYS A 100 5.06 13.75 5.15
N ALA A 101 5.77 14.83 5.47
CA ALA A 101 5.94 15.24 6.85
C ALA A 101 4.70 15.97 7.38
N VAL A 102 4.53 16.03 8.70
CA VAL A 102 3.51 16.85 9.35
C VAL A 102 3.70 18.34 9.06
N SER A 103 4.94 18.77 8.84
CA SER A 103 5.29 20.16 8.50
C SER A 103 4.94 20.57 7.07
N GLU A 104 4.59 19.62 6.21
CA GLU A 104 4.15 19.88 4.83
C GLU A 104 2.62 19.91 4.78
N SER A 105 2.04 20.86 4.06
CA SER A 105 0.62 20.78 3.69
C SER A 105 0.43 19.83 2.50
N ASN A 106 -0.80 19.35 2.28
CA ASN A 106 -1.11 18.60 1.05
C ASN A 106 -0.86 19.44 -0.23
N ALA A 107 -1.04 20.76 -0.16
CA ALA A 107 -0.80 21.65 -1.29
C ALA A 107 0.69 21.72 -1.66
N ASP A 108 1.59 21.68 -0.68
CA ASP A 108 3.05 21.72 -0.91
C ASP A 108 3.55 20.49 -1.68
N VAL A 109 2.88 19.33 -1.52
CA VAL A 109 3.23 18.08 -2.20
C VAL A 109 2.90 18.12 -3.70
N GLY A 110 1.90 18.91 -4.11
CA GLY A 110 1.53 19.07 -5.52
C GLY A 110 0.77 17.88 -6.15
N ASP A 111 0.41 16.86 -5.37
CA ASP A 111 -0.34 15.68 -5.84
C ASP A 111 -1.76 15.62 -5.27
N LYS A 112 -2.67 16.35 -5.91
CA LYS A 112 -4.07 16.44 -5.48
C LYS A 112 -4.81 15.11 -5.50
N ALA A 113 -4.40 14.15 -6.35
CA ALA A 113 -5.09 12.88 -6.52
C ALA A 113 -4.98 11.98 -5.27
N ASN A 114 -3.89 12.12 -4.51
CA ASN A 114 -3.65 11.36 -3.30
C ASN A 114 -3.92 12.13 -1.99
N ASP A 115 -4.35 13.40 -2.03
CA ASP A 115 -4.63 14.22 -0.84
C ASP A 115 -5.51 13.51 0.20
N ALA A 116 -6.57 12.85 -0.27
CA ALA A 116 -7.53 12.17 0.60
C ALA A 116 -6.98 10.91 1.27
N ILE A 117 -5.86 10.37 0.80
CA ILE A 117 -5.26 9.13 1.30
C ILE A 117 -3.83 9.30 1.82
N ARG A 118 -3.26 10.49 1.69
CA ARG A 118 -1.92 10.81 2.16
C ARG A 118 -1.88 10.79 3.69
N VAL A 119 -0.79 10.24 4.22
CA VAL A 119 -0.52 10.16 5.66
C VAL A 119 0.80 10.85 6.00
N ASN A 120 1.03 11.16 7.27
CA ASN A 120 2.32 11.68 7.72
C ASN A 120 3.31 10.54 7.99
N GLY A 121 4.60 10.81 7.85
CA GLY A 121 5.66 9.85 8.17
C GLY A 121 5.66 9.44 9.64
N GLU A 122 5.30 10.36 10.54
CA GLU A 122 5.18 10.07 11.97
C GLU A 122 4.02 9.11 12.31
N ASP A 123 3.00 9.04 11.46
CA ASP A 123 1.83 8.17 11.66
C ASP A 123 2.06 6.72 11.21
N LEU A 124 3.16 6.47 10.49
CA LEU A 124 3.47 5.14 9.98
C LEU A 124 3.91 4.22 11.12
N ARG A 125 3.27 3.05 11.21
CA ARG A 125 3.61 1.99 12.17
C ARG A 125 4.39 0.84 11.52
N ALA A 126 4.74 0.97 10.25
CA ALA A 126 5.54 -0.02 9.55
C ALA A 126 6.99 -0.02 10.07
N LYS A 127 7.67 -1.17 10.05
CA LYS A 127 9.12 -1.20 10.34
C LYS A 127 9.95 -0.71 9.15
N VAL A 128 9.53 -1.08 7.95
CA VAL A 128 10.20 -0.75 6.69
C VAL A 128 9.17 -0.20 5.69
N VAL A 129 9.57 0.80 4.92
CA VAL A 129 8.86 1.27 3.73
C VAL A 129 9.78 1.06 2.54
N GLY A 130 9.28 0.34 1.52
CA GLY A 130 9.94 0.21 0.22
C GLY A 130 9.20 1.01 -0.85
N GLU A 131 9.93 1.79 -1.63
CA GLU A 131 9.39 2.60 -2.72
C GLU A 131 9.61 1.93 -4.08
N GLY A 132 8.69 1.02 -4.46
CA GLY A 132 8.69 0.39 -5.77
C GLY A 132 8.21 1.30 -6.91
N GLY A 133 7.42 2.34 -6.60
CA GLY A 133 7.06 3.43 -7.50
C GLY A 133 7.97 4.65 -7.32
N ASN A 134 7.81 5.66 -8.18
CA ASN A 134 8.54 6.93 -8.06
C ASN A 134 7.80 7.90 -7.13
N LEU A 135 8.56 8.58 -6.26
CA LEU A 135 8.12 9.65 -5.39
C LEU A 135 6.94 9.26 -4.49
N GLY A 136 6.97 8.04 -3.95
CA GLY A 136 5.97 7.52 -3.01
C GLY A 136 5.90 8.33 -1.70
N ALA A 137 7.01 8.94 -1.30
CA ALA A 137 7.15 9.85 -0.17
C ALA A 137 7.82 11.17 -0.57
N THR A 138 7.50 12.26 0.14
CA THR A 138 8.33 13.48 0.11
C THR A 138 9.64 13.24 0.86
N GLN A 139 10.66 14.06 0.59
CA GLN A 139 11.93 13.96 1.32
C GLN A 139 11.76 14.20 2.82
N LEU A 140 10.95 15.18 3.21
CA LEU A 140 10.68 15.45 4.63
C LEU A 140 9.89 14.30 5.27
N GLY A 141 8.94 13.69 4.55
CA GLY A 141 8.21 12.52 5.03
C GLY A 141 9.11 11.31 5.28
N ARG A 142 10.10 11.06 4.40
CA ARG A 142 11.12 10.02 4.63
C ARG A 142 11.91 10.28 5.90
N ILE A 143 12.37 11.53 6.09
CA ILE A 143 13.16 11.93 7.27
C ILE A 143 12.33 11.78 8.55
N GLU A 144 11.06 12.20 8.52
CA GLU A 144 10.16 12.09 9.66
C GLU A 144 9.94 10.62 10.07
N PHE A 145 9.63 9.75 9.12
CA PHE A 145 9.49 8.31 9.38
C PHE A 145 10.78 7.69 9.92
N ALA A 146 11.93 8.02 9.33
CA ALA A 146 13.23 7.52 9.79
C ALA A 146 13.59 8.00 11.20
N ARG A 147 13.28 9.25 11.54
CA ARG A 147 13.46 9.79 12.90
C ARG A 147 12.58 9.09 13.94
N ASN A 148 11.43 8.56 13.51
CA ASN A 148 10.55 7.75 14.35
C ASN A 148 10.96 6.27 14.43
N GLY A 149 12.16 5.90 13.94
CA GLY A 149 12.71 4.55 14.01
C GLY A 149 12.38 3.64 12.83
N GLY A 150 11.64 4.15 11.83
CA GLY A 150 11.37 3.46 10.58
C GLY A 150 12.61 3.35 9.68
N ARG A 151 12.57 2.42 8.72
CA ARG A 151 13.62 2.25 7.70
C ARG A 151 13.04 2.51 6.31
N ILE A 152 13.65 3.42 5.58
CA ILE A 152 13.21 3.82 4.24
C ILE A 152 14.42 4.31 3.45
N ASN A 153 14.54 3.87 2.20
CA ASN A 153 15.48 4.46 1.24
C ASN A 153 14.72 5.46 0.35
N THR A 154 15.44 6.15 -0.52
CA THR A 154 14.80 6.83 -1.65
C THR A 154 14.41 5.81 -2.71
N ASP A 155 13.29 6.04 -3.38
CA ASP A 155 12.85 5.35 -4.60
C ASP A 155 13.97 4.99 -5.59
N ALA A 156 14.90 5.92 -5.87
CA ALA A 156 16.03 5.69 -6.77
C ALA A 156 16.94 4.52 -6.38
N ILE A 157 16.91 4.09 -5.12
CA ILE A 157 17.60 2.88 -4.64
C ILE A 157 16.65 1.68 -4.76
N ASP A 158 15.44 1.79 -4.22
CA ASP A 158 14.50 0.67 -4.08
C ASP A 158 13.92 0.16 -5.42
N ASN A 159 13.80 1.01 -6.44
CA ASN A 159 13.22 0.66 -7.74
C ASN A 159 14.25 0.62 -8.90
N SER A 160 15.54 0.62 -8.57
CA SER A 160 16.66 0.68 -9.52
C SER A 160 16.84 -0.56 -10.41
N ALA A 161 16.18 -1.67 -10.10
CA ALA A 161 16.38 -2.96 -10.78
C ALA A 161 16.24 -2.88 -12.31
N GLY A 162 15.30 -2.07 -12.83
CA GLY A 162 15.13 -1.90 -14.28
C GLY A 162 16.33 -1.20 -14.95
N VAL A 163 16.94 -0.23 -14.28
CA VAL A 163 18.14 0.46 -14.75
C VAL A 163 19.33 -0.49 -14.73
N ASP A 164 19.48 -1.25 -13.65
CA ASP A 164 20.55 -2.25 -13.49
C ASP A 164 20.47 -3.33 -14.58
N THR A 165 19.29 -3.89 -14.84
CA THR A 165 19.13 -4.87 -15.93
C THR A 165 19.46 -4.28 -17.30
N SER A 166 19.12 -3.02 -17.55
CA SER A 166 19.45 -2.35 -18.82
C SER A 166 20.95 -2.10 -18.97
N ASP A 167 21.66 -1.81 -17.88
CA ASP A 167 23.12 -1.66 -17.89
C ASP A 167 23.79 -2.98 -18.30
N HIS A 168 23.34 -4.08 -17.71
CA HIS A 168 23.77 -5.43 -18.09
C HIS A 168 23.41 -5.82 -19.52
N GLU A 169 22.33 -5.31 -20.10
CA GLU A 169 21.98 -5.60 -21.50
C GLU A 169 22.79 -4.78 -22.52
N VAL A 170 23.18 -3.55 -22.17
CA VAL A 170 23.78 -2.60 -23.12
C VAL A 170 25.31 -2.51 -23.00
N ASN A 171 25.87 -2.71 -21.80
CA ASN A 171 27.28 -2.45 -21.50
C ASN A 171 28.13 -3.74 -21.35
N ILE A 172 27.71 -4.87 -21.95
CA ILE A 172 28.53 -6.10 -22.11
C ILE A 172 29.51 -5.98 -23.27
#